data_AF-A0A377GN51-F1
#
_entry.id   AF-A0A377GN51-F1
#
_cell.length_a   1.000
_cell.length_b   1.000
_cell.length_c   1.000
_cell.angle_alpha   90.00
_cell.angle_beta   90.00
_cell.angle_gamma   90.00
#
_symmetry.space_group_name_H-M   'P 1'
#
loop_
_entity.id
_entity.type
_entity.pdbx_description
1 polymer ?
#
loop_
_entity_poly.entity_id
_entity_poly.type
_entity_poly.pdbx_seq_one_letter_code
_entity_poly.pdbx_strand_id
1 'polypeptide(L)'
;MNTLRLDFPELISRFFKLMIILLLLALLSPTSFADQAKVVKNSDGSSVEIKADGTKIITNTDHSSVVEKKDGTKIITNADGSMVQKNPDGTKIITNVDHSSIIYKPDGTKIITNTDGSSVQVNPNGKEIVKDPKDKVSH
;
A
#
# COMPACT_ATOMS: atom_id res chain seq x y z
N MET A 1 29.88 23.17 5.83
CA MET A 1 29.58 21.89 5.16
C MET A 1 28.91 21.00 6.18
N ASN A 2 27.58 21.01 6.24
CA ASN A 2 26.84 20.31 7.28
C ASN A 2 26.36 18.98 6.71
N THR A 3 26.94 17.89 7.23
CA THR A 3 26.53 16.52 6.93
C THR A 3 25.15 16.26 7.53
N LEU A 4 24.13 16.09 6.68
CA LEU A 4 22.78 15.73 7.11
C LEU A 4 22.78 14.27 7.61
N ARG A 5 22.72 14.09 8.93
CA ARG A 5 22.38 12.79 9.52
C ARG A 5 20.90 12.51 9.23
N LEU A 6 20.64 11.35 8.62
CA LEU A 6 19.28 10.84 8.38
C LEU A 6 18.82 10.08 9.63
N ASP A 7 18.07 10.75 10.51
CA ASP A 7 17.42 10.12 11.65
C ASP A 7 16.12 9.42 11.19
N PHE A 8 16.20 8.10 11.01
CA PHE A 8 15.12 7.25 10.49
C PHE A 8 13.79 7.27 11.29
N PRO A 9 13.75 7.48 12.63
CA PRO A 9 12.49 7.59 13.37
C PRO A 9 11.75 8.89 13.09
N GLU A 10 12.48 10.00 12.93
CA GLU A 10 11.89 11.28 12.51
C GLU A 10 11.39 11.22 11.07
N LEU A 11 12.06 10.46 10.20
CA LEU A 11 11.66 10.32 8.80
C LEU A 11 10.27 9.68 8.67
N ILE A 12 9.99 8.61 9.43
CA ILE A 12 8.69 7.91 9.42
C ILE A 12 7.58 8.80 10.03
N SER A 13 7.87 9.52 11.10
CA SER A 13 6.95 10.50 11.71
C SER A 13 6.68 11.71 10.80
N ARG A 14 7.70 12.17 10.06
CA ARG A 14 7.57 13.22 9.04
C ARG A 14 6.76 12.74 7.85
N PHE A 15 6.89 11.49 7.41
CA PHE A 15 6.04 10.91 6.37
C PHE A 15 4.58 10.81 6.82
N PHE A 16 4.32 10.39 8.06
CA PHE A 16 2.95 10.28 8.59
C PHE A 16 2.30 11.66 8.81
N LYS A 17 3.04 12.65 9.34
CA LYS A 17 2.59 14.05 9.43
C LYS A 17 2.40 14.70 8.07
N LEU A 18 3.28 14.44 7.09
CA LEU A 18 3.14 14.97 5.73
C LEU A 18 1.95 14.33 5.00
N MET A 19 1.65 13.06 5.25
CA MET A 19 0.46 12.39 4.70
C MET A 19 -0.83 12.97 5.27
N ILE A 20 -0.90 13.25 6.57
CA ILE A 20 -2.05 13.89 7.21
C ILE A 20 -2.18 15.37 6.78
N ILE A 21 -1.07 16.09 6.64
CA ILE A 21 -1.05 17.48 6.14
C ILE A 21 -1.41 17.54 4.65
N LEU A 22 -1.04 16.57 3.81
CA LEU A 22 -1.54 16.45 2.43
C LEU A 22 -3.02 16.07 2.38
N LEU A 23 -3.49 15.24 3.32
CA LEU A 23 -4.91 14.90 3.48
C LEU A 23 -5.76 16.11 3.88
N LEU A 24 -5.17 17.09 4.59
CA LEU A 24 -5.82 18.33 5.03
C LEU A 24 -5.63 19.53 4.08
N LEU A 25 -4.51 19.65 3.34
CA LEU A 25 -4.28 20.76 2.39
C LEU A 25 -5.00 20.59 1.05
N ALA A 26 -5.53 19.41 0.73
CA ALA A 26 -6.34 19.20 -0.48
C ALA A 26 -7.72 19.90 -0.44
N LEU A 27 -8.07 20.57 0.66
CA LEU A 27 -9.38 21.21 0.89
C LEU A 27 -9.50 22.67 0.41
N LEU A 28 -8.47 23.30 -0.16
CA LEU A 28 -8.56 24.70 -0.67
C LEU A 28 -7.97 24.87 -2.07
N SER A 29 -8.63 24.34 -3.09
CA SER A 29 -8.47 24.84 -4.47
C SER A 29 -9.85 25.05 -5.11
N PRO A 30 -10.08 26.13 -5.88
CA PRO A 30 -11.38 26.37 -6.49
C PRO A 30 -11.49 25.50 -7.74
N THR A 31 -11.95 24.26 -7.61
CA THR A 31 -12.18 23.39 -8.77
C THR A 31 -13.52 23.68 -9.41
N SER A 32 -13.45 23.85 -10.73
CA SER A 32 -14.58 23.98 -11.64
C SER A 32 -15.61 22.87 -11.43
N PHE A 33 -16.86 23.20 -11.72
CA PHE A 33 -18.06 22.39 -11.47
C PHE A 33 -18.12 21.03 -12.21
N ALA A 34 -17.05 20.62 -12.91
CA ALA A 34 -16.99 19.41 -13.72
C ALA A 34 -16.27 18.21 -13.07
N ASP A 35 -15.61 18.39 -11.91
CA ASP A 35 -14.68 17.40 -11.35
C ASP A 35 -15.13 16.84 -9.97
N GLN A 36 -16.44 16.83 -9.70
CA GLN A 36 -16.93 16.35 -8.41
C GLN A 36 -16.83 14.83 -8.30
N ALA A 37 -16.17 14.37 -7.24
CA ALA A 37 -16.21 12.97 -6.83
C ALA A 37 -17.66 12.53 -6.62
N LYS A 38 -18.05 11.40 -7.22
CA LYS A 38 -19.39 10.83 -7.07
C LYS A 38 -19.36 9.84 -5.92
N VAL A 39 -20.16 10.08 -4.89
CA VAL A 39 -20.32 9.18 -3.73
C VAL A 39 -21.74 8.65 -3.68
N VAL A 40 -21.88 7.33 -3.55
CA VAL A 40 -23.13 6.63 -3.27
C VAL A 40 -22.99 5.95 -1.91
N LYS A 41 -23.86 6.29 -0.96
CA LYS A 41 -23.95 5.63 0.35
C LYS A 41 -25.22 4.78 0.38
N ASN A 42 -25.07 3.52 0.78
CA ASN A 42 -26.18 2.59 0.90
C ASN A 42 -26.73 2.58 2.33
N SER A 43 -27.98 2.14 2.50
CA SER A 43 -28.65 2.08 3.80
C SER A 43 -28.04 1.08 4.78
N ASP A 44 -27.31 0.08 4.27
CA ASP A 44 -26.58 -0.92 5.06
C ASP A 44 -25.24 -0.40 5.62
N GLY A 45 -24.84 0.83 5.27
CA GLY A 45 -23.57 1.43 5.68
C GLY A 45 -22.42 1.26 4.68
N SER A 46 -22.60 0.47 3.62
CA SER A 46 -21.63 0.37 2.53
C SER A 46 -21.64 1.62 1.64
N SER A 47 -20.58 1.83 0.87
CA SER A 47 -20.49 2.97 -0.06
C SER A 47 -19.62 2.69 -1.28
N VAL A 48 -19.85 3.47 -2.34
CA VAL A 48 -19.03 3.52 -3.53
C VAL A 48 -18.69 4.98 -3.82
N GLU A 49 -17.41 5.28 -3.99
CA GLU A 49 -16.89 6.58 -4.41
C GLU A 49 -16.15 6.45 -5.74
N ILE A 50 -16.37 7.38 -6.67
CA ILE A 50 -15.59 7.55 -7.89
C ILE A 50 -14.98 8.94 -7.84
N LYS A 51 -13.66 9.01 -7.79
CA LYS A 51 -12.90 10.26 -7.75
C LYS A 51 -12.73 10.86 -9.15
N ALA A 52 -12.38 12.14 -9.20
CA ALA A 52 -12.08 12.87 -10.43
C ALA A 52 -11.00 12.19 -11.29
N ASP A 53 -9.98 11.61 -10.65
CA ASP A 53 -8.90 10.89 -11.32
C ASP A 53 -9.33 9.52 -11.90
N GLY A 54 -10.58 9.13 -11.71
CA GLY A 54 -11.14 7.84 -12.13
C GLY A 54 -10.92 6.71 -11.12
N THR A 55 -10.31 6.97 -9.96
CA THR A 55 -10.18 5.98 -8.89
C THR A 55 -11.55 5.64 -8.31
N LYS A 56 -11.87 4.36 -8.27
CA LYS A 56 -13.07 3.82 -7.63
C LYS A 56 -12.72 3.24 -6.27
N ILE A 57 -13.48 3.60 -5.25
CA ILE A 57 -13.37 3.08 -3.89
C ILE A 57 -14.70 2.46 -3.51
N ILE A 58 -14.67 1.23 -3.00
CA ILE A 58 -15.82 0.53 -2.44
C ILE A 58 -15.50 0.27 -0.98
N THR A 59 -16.41 0.63 -0.08
CA THR A 59 -16.30 0.33 1.35
C THR A 59 -17.49 -0.52 1.74
N ASN A 60 -17.23 -1.69 2.30
CA ASN A 60 -18.25 -2.63 2.74
C ASN A 60 -18.67 -2.35 4.19
N THR A 61 -19.75 -2.99 4.62
CA THR A 61 -20.33 -2.81 5.95
C THR A 61 -19.44 -3.31 7.09
N ASP A 62 -18.54 -4.25 6.80
CA ASP A 62 -17.56 -4.81 7.74
C ASP A 62 -16.25 -4.00 7.79
N HIS A 63 -16.22 -2.82 7.17
CA HIS A 63 -15.05 -1.96 6.99
C HIS A 63 -13.95 -2.50 6.07
N SER A 64 -14.16 -3.64 5.39
CA SER A 64 -13.32 -4.01 4.26
C SER A 64 -13.52 -3.04 3.09
N SER A 65 -12.54 -2.94 2.20
CA SER A 65 -12.60 -2.03 1.06
C SER A 65 -11.87 -2.54 -0.18
N VAL A 66 -12.24 -1.98 -1.32
CA VAL A 66 -11.60 -2.20 -2.62
C VAL A 66 -11.31 -0.86 -3.25
N VAL A 67 -10.06 -0.65 -3.69
CA VAL A 67 -9.63 0.52 -4.47
C VAL A 67 -9.19 0.04 -5.84
N GLU A 68 -9.78 0.60 -6.90
CA GLU A 68 -9.40 0.37 -8.29
C GLU A 68 -8.95 1.70 -8.88
N LYS A 69 -7.67 1.80 -9.24
CA LYS A 69 -7.06 2.99 -9.83
C LYS A 69 -7.15 2.96 -11.34
N LYS A 70 -7.07 4.14 -11.96
CA LYS A 70 -7.07 4.31 -13.43
C LYS A 70 -5.92 3.56 -14.11
N ASP A 71 -4.77 3.44 -13.46
CA ASP A 71 -3.62 2.71 -14.00
C ASP A 71 -3.81 1.18 -14.04
N GLY A 72 -4.87 0.65 -13.42
CA GLY A 72 -5.16 -0.78 -13.29
C GLY A 72 -4.74 -1.38 -11.95
N THR A 73 -4.13 -0.61 -11.05
CA THR A 73 -3.81 -1.06 -9.70
C THR A 73 -5.10 -1.35 -8.93
N LYS A 74 -5.17 -2.52 -8.31
CA LYS A 74 -6.27 -2.93 -7.44
C LYS A 74 -5.76 -3.25 -6.05
N ILE A 75 -6.32 -2.63 -5.02
CA ILE A 75 -6.01 -2.86 -3.61
C ILE A 75 -7.27 -3.35 -2.93
N ILE A 76 -7.17 -4.45 -2.19
CA ILE A 76 -8.23 -5.00 -1.35
C ILE A 76 -7.71 -4.93 0.08
N THR A 77 -8.48 -4.33 0.98
CA THR A 77 -8.22 -4.32 2.42
C THR A 77 -9.35 -5.09 3.08
N ASN A 78 -9.01 -6.17 3.78
CA ASN A 78 -9.99 -6.98 4.51
C ASN A 78 -10.32 -6.34 5.86
N ALA A 79 -11.43 -6.75 6.47
CA ALA A 79 -11.89 -6.24 7.75
C ALA A 79 -10.89 -6.46 8.91
N ASP A 80 -10.07 -7.51 8.81
CA ASP A 80 -9.02 -7.83 9.79
C ASP A 80 -7.74 -6.98 9.63
N GLY A 81 -7.68 -6.14 8.59
CA GLY A 81 -6.52 -5.31 8.25
C GLY A 81 -5.52 -5.95 7.28
N SER A 82 -5.68 -7.23 6.92
CA SER A 82 -4.88 -7.84 5.86
C SER A 82 -5.19 -7.20 4.50
N MET A 83 -4.21 -7.22 3.58
CA MET A 83 -4.31 -6.53 2.30
C MET A 83 -3.80 -7.39 1.13
N VAL A 84 -4.39 -7.17 -0.04
CA VAL A 84 -3.91 -7.69 -1.32
C VAL A 84 -3.84 -6.55 -2.32
N GLN A 85 -2.68 -6.31 -2.90
CA GLN A 85 -2.47 -5.37 -4.00
C GLN A 85 -2.07 -6.12 -5.27
N LYS A 86 -2.66 -5.75 -6.40
CA LYS A 86 -2.27 -6.19 -7.74
C LYS A 86 -1.92 -4.95 -8.55
N ASN A 87 -0.74 -4.94 -9.12
CA ASN A 87 -0.25 -3.85 -9.95
C ASN A 87 -0.40 -4.19 -11.45
N PRO A 88 -0.42 -3.16 -12.32
CA PRO A 88 -0.57 -3.35 -13.76
C PRO A 88 0.58 -4.12 -14.41
N ASP A 89 1.78 -4.07 -13.81
CA ASP A 89 2.95 -4.81 -14.26
C ASP A 89 2.84 -6.32 -14.00
N GLY A 90 1.84 -6.77 -13.24
CA GLY A 90 1.66 -8.16 -12.82
C GLY A 90 2.18 -8.44 -11.40
N THR A 91 2.80 -7.48 -10.73
CA THR A 91 3.24 -7.62 -9.34
C THR A 91 2.02 -7.80 -8.42
N LYS A 92 2.07 -8.81 -7.55
CA LYS A 92 1.07 -9.04 -6.51
C LYS A 92 1.72 -8.97 -5.13
N ILE A 93 1.15 -8.18 -4.24
CA ILE A 93 1.61 -8.03 -2.85
C ILE A 93 0.48 -8.51 -1.94
N ILE A 94 0.82 -9.33 -0.96
CA ILE A 94 -0.09 -9.79 0.11
C ILE A 94 0.55 -9.36 1.42
N THR A 95 -0.21 -8.68 2.26
CA THR A 95 0.21 -8.27 3.60
C THR A 95 -0.77 -8.88 4.61
N ASN A 96 -0.26 -9.66 5.55
CA ASN A 96 -1.05 -10.26 6.61
C ASN A 96 -1.25 -9.27 7.77
N VAL A 97 -2.17 -9.60 8.66
CA VAL A 97 -2.50 -8.78 9.85
C VAL A 97 -1.30 -8.59 10.78
N ASP A 98 -0.39 -9.58 10.83
CA ASP A 98 0.82 -9.54 11.63
C ASP A 98 1.97 -8.73 10.99
N HIS A 99 1.72 -8.11 9.82
CA HIS A 99 2.67 -7.39 8.99
C HIS A 99 3.69 -8.24 8.22
N SER A 100 3.59 -9.58 8.28
CA SER A 100 4.29 -10.42 7.31
C SER A 100 3.73 -10.19 5.90
N SER A 101 4.54 -10.43 4.87
CA SER A 101 4.12 -10.19 3.50
C SER A 101 4.72 -11.17 2.49
N ILE A 102 4.06 -11.26 1.34
CA ILE A 102 4.51 -12.00 0.18
C ILE A 102 4.39 -11.12 -1.07
N ILE A 103 5.47 -11.01 -1.82
CA ILE A 103 5.51 -10.32 -3.12
C ILE A 103 5.75 -11.37 -4.21
N TYR A 104 4.88 -11.40 -5.20
CA TYR A 104 5.07 -12.12 -6.46
C TYR A 104 5.39 -11.09 -7.54
N LYS A 105 6.55 -11.24 -8.18
CA LYS A 105 6.97 -10.39 -9.28
C LYS A 105 6.60 -11.00 -10.63
N PRO A 106 6.48 -10.17 -11.70
CA PRO A 106 6.14 -10.65 -13.03
C PRO A 106 7.17 -11.59 -13.63
N ASP A 107 8.44 -11.47 -13.22
CA ASP A 107 9.53 -12.34 -13.65
C ASP A 107 9.46 -13.75 -13.03
N GLY A 108 8.56 -13.99 -12.08
CA GLY A 108 8.42 -15.24 -11.33
C GLY A 108 9.12 -15.24 -9.97
N THR A 109 9.82 -14.17 -9.61
CA THR A 109 10.45 -14.03 -8.29
C THR A 109 9.39 -13.95 -7.20
N LYS A 110 9.57 -14.72 -6.13
CA LYS A 110 8.75 -14.66 -4.91
C LYS A 110 9.61 -14.14 -3.75
N ILE A 111 9.11 -13.16 -3.02
CA ILE A 111 9.76 -12.64 -1.80
C ILE A 111 8.79 -12.83 -0.65
N ILE A 112 9.24 -13.47 0.43
CA ILE A 112 8.51 -13.64 1.68
C ILE A 112 9.23 -12.82 2.73
N THR A 113 8.51 -11.99 3.47
CA THR A 113 9.04 -11.21 4.60
C THR A 113 8.25 -11.58 5.84
N ASN A 114 8.95 -12.07 6.87
CA ASN A 114 8.35 -12.44 8.14
C ASN A 114 8.24 -11.23 9.07
N THR A 115 7.49 -11.39 10.16
CA THR A 115 7.23 -10.33 11.14
C THR A 115 8.47 -9.88 11.90
N ASP A 116 9.49 -10.74 12.01
CA ASP A 116 10.79 -10.41 12.61
C ASP A 116 11.73 -9.65 11.66
N GLY A 117 11.32 -9.42 10.41
CA GLY A 117 12.10 -8.74 9.37
C GLY A 117 12.99 -9.67 8.54
N SER A 118 13.05 -10.97 8.87
CA SER A 118 13.73 -11.96 8.02
C SER A 118 13.03 -12.06 6.67
N SER A 119 13.77 -12.42 5.62
CA SER A 119 13.17 -12.63 4.30
C SER A 119 13.79 -13.76 3.50
N VAL A 120 12.97 -14.36 2.65
CA VAL A 120 13.37 -15.38 1.68
C VAL A 120 12.94 -14.92 0.30
N GLN A 121 13.90 -14.81 -0.62
CA GLN A 121 13.64 -14.59 -2.04
C GLN A 121 13.89 -15.88 -2.81
N VAL A 122 12.88 -16.37 -3.52
CA VAL A 122 12.99 -17.49 -4.46
C VAL A 122 12.97 -16.91 -5.87
N ASN A 123 14.06 -17.11 -6.61
CA ASN A 123 14.17 -16.67 -8.00
C ASN A 123 13.45 -17.65 -8.95
N PRO A 124 13.16 -17.25 -10.20
CA PRO A 124 12.46 -18.11 -11.17
C PRO A 124 13.21 -19.42 -11.48
N ASN A 125 14.53 -19.42 -11.33
CA ASN A 125 15.39 -20.60 -11.48
C ASN A 125 15.43 -21.50 -10.23
N GLY A 126 14.63 -21.22 -9.21
CA GLY A 126 14.58 -21.95 -7.94
C GLY A 126 15.67 -21.58 -6.94
N LYS A 127 16.60 -20.69 -7.27
CA LYS A 127 17.64 -20.25 -6.32
C LYS A 127 17.01 -19.41 -5.21
N GLU A 128 17.31 -19.79 -3.97
CA GLU A 128 16.88 -19.06 -2.78
C GLU A 128 17.96 -18.12 -2.25
N ILE A 129 17.53 -16.97 -1.73
CA ILE A 129 18.35 -16.01 -1.00
C ILE A 129 17.64 -15.74 0.32
N VAL A 130 18.26 -16.12 1.42
CA VAL A 130 17.76 -15.85 2.77
C VAL A 130 18.49 -14.63 3.32
N LYS A 131 17.76 -13.75 4.00
CA LYS A 131 18.32 -12.61 4.74
C LYS A 131 17.80 -12.67 6.16
N ASP A 132 18.71 -12.71 7.12
CA ASP A 132 18.36 -12.62 8.53
C ASP A 132 18.17 -11.16 8.93
N PRO A 133 17.24 -10.87 9.86
CA PRO A 133 16.97 -9.50 10.31
C PRO A 133 18.12 -8.93 11.13
N LYS A 134 19.07 -9.80 11.55
CA LYS A 134 20.20 -9.48 12.43
C LYS A 134 21.56 -9.50 11.72
N ASP A 135 21.63 -9.59 10.40
CA ASP A 135 22.91 -9.58 9.70
C ASP A 135 23.56 -8.19 9.73
N LYS A 136 24.38 -7.97 10.77
CA LYS A 136 25.71 -7.40 10.58
C LYS A 136 26.33 -8.12 9.38
N VAL A 137 26.62 -7.38 8.32
CA VAL A 137 27.44 -7.85 7.20
C VAL A 137 28.75 -8.41 7.77
N SER A 138 28.89 -9.74 7.87
CA SER A 138 30.20 -10.35 8.12
C SER A 138 30.95 -10.42 6.78
N HIS A 139 32.09 -9.75 6.72
CA HIS A 139 33.09 -9.87 5.65
C HIS A 139 33.80 -11.22 5.70
#